data_AF-A0A6D2I4K9-F1
#
_entry.id   AF-A0A6D2I4K9-F1
#
_cell.length_a   1.000
_cell.length_b   1.000
_cell.length_c   1.000
_cell.angle_alpha   90.00
_cell.angle_beta   90.00
_cell.angle_gamma   90.00
#
_symmetry.space_group_name_H-M   'P 1'
#
loop_
_entity.id
_entity.type
_entity.pdbx_description
1 polymer ?
#
loop_
_entity_poly.entity_id
_entity_poly.type
_entity_poly.pdbx_seq_one_letter_code
_entity_poly.pdbx_strand_id
1 'polypeptide(L)'
;MYGRFSRKSNLSDVSEKKILSSMETFLGLGFSGDEFVMMPQVLGYSMEKRIVPRCNVIKALMSKGLLRKGSVKMSSVLICTDEVFLRRYVRKLGDKELVAELMSILTGLGL
;
A
#
# COMPACT_ATOMS: atom_id res chain seq x y z
N MET A 1 5.34 -46.28 -14.39
CA MET A 1 4.80 -45.11 -15.09
C MET A 1 4.37 -44.09 -14.04
N TYR A 2 5.16 -43.06 -13.79
CA TYR A 2 4.78 -42.03 -12.82
C TYR A 2 3.79 -41.07 -13.46
N GLY A 3 2.62 -40.95 -12.82
CA GLY A 3 1.48 -40.18 -13.27
C GLY A 3 1.86 -38.73 -13.54
N ARG A 4 1.50 -38.27 -14.74
CA ARG A 4 1.59 -36.90 -15.21
C ARG A 4 0.84 -35.99 -14.24
N PHE A 5 1.56 -35.15 -13.49
CA PHE A 5 0.96 -34.11 -12.66
C PHE A 5 0.12 -33.21 -13.57
N SER A 6 -1.19 -33.22 -13.36
CA SER A 6 -2.15 -32.53 -14.22
C SER A 6 -1.99 -31.01 -14.05
N ARG A 7 -1.46 -30.37 -15.10
CA ARG A 7 -1.57 -28.92 -15.35
C ARG A 7 -3.02 -28.68 -15.83
N LYS A 8 -3.84 -27.74 -15.37
CA LYS A 8 -3.62 -26.46 -14.67
C LYS A 8 -5.00 -25.98 -14.21
N SER A 9 -5.16 -25.62 -12.94
CA SER A 9 -6.21 -24.71 -12.51
C SER A 9 -5.71 -23.28 -12.72
N ASN A 10 -6.24 -22.62 -13.74
CA ASN A 10 -6.12 -21.18 -13.98
C ASN A 10 -6.37 -20.30 -12.73
N LEU A 11 -7.13 -20.77 -11.74
CA LEU A 11 -7.40 -20.05 -10.49
C LEU A 11 -6.21 -20.00 -9.52
N SER A 12 -5.45 -21.10 -9.36
CA SER A 12 -4.27 -21.14 -8.47
C SER A 12 -3.16 -20.24 -9.00
N ASP A 13 -2.91 -20.31 -10.31
CA ASP A 13 -1.87 -19.52 -10.99
C ASP A 13 -2.16 -18.02 -10.92
N VAL A 14 -3.44 -17.61 -10.99
CA VAL A 14 -3.85 -16.20 -10.87
C VAL A 14 -3.62 -15.67 -9.45
N SER A 15 -3.96 -16.48 -8.44
CA SER A 15 -3.73 -16.10 -7.03
C SER A 15 -2.23 -15.97 -6.70
N GLU A 16 -1.40 -16.89 -7.21
CA GLU A 16 0.04 -16.86 -7.02
C GLU A 16 0.68 -15.63 -7.66
N LYS A 17 0.34 -15.35 -8.93
CA LYS A 17 0.81 -14.13 -9.63
C LYS A 17 0.40 -12.87 -8.89
N LYS A 18 -0.82 -12.81 -8.35
CA LYS A 18 -1.29 -11.68 -7.56
C LYS A 18 -0.47 -11.50 -6.29
N ILE A 19 -0.15 -12.59 -5.58
CA ILE A 19 0.67 -12.53 -4.36
C ILE A 19 2.09 -12.07 -4.70
N LEU A 20 2.70 -12.61 -5.75
CA LEU A 20 4.06 -12.23 -6.18
C LEU A 20 4.13 -10.75 -6.57
N SER A 21 3.23 -10.29 -7.44
CA SER A 21 3.17 -8.87 -7.84
C SER A 21 2.91 -7.94 -6.66
N SER A 22 2.07 -8.39 -5.71
CA SER A 22 1.82 -7.68 -4.46
C SER A 22 3.09 -7.56 -3.61
N MET A 23 3.82 -8.66 -3.43
CA MET A 23 5.07 -8.70 -2.67
C MET A 23 6.14 -7.81 -3.31
N GLU A 24 6.32 -7.90 -4.64
CA GLU A 24 7.24 -7.02 -5.39
C GLU A 24 6.91 -5.54 -5.19
N THR A 25 5.62 -5.18 -5.22
CA THR A 25 5.18 -3.81 -4.95
C THR A 25 5.56 -3.37 -3.53
N PHE A 26 5.39 -4.25 -2.52
CA PHE A 26 5.77 -3.95 -1.14
C PHE A 26 7.28 -3.77 -0.98
N LEU A 27 8.07 -4.63 -1.62
CA LEU A 27 9.54 -4.50 -1.64
C LEU A 27 9.96 -3.18 -2.29
N GLY A 28 9.35 -2.81 -3.43
CA GLY A 28 9.58 -1.51 -4.08
C GLY A 28 9.14 -0.31 -3.25
N LEU A 29 8.16 -0.50 -2.35
CA LEU A 29 7.77 0.50 -1.37
C LEU A 29 8.70 0.57 -0.15
N GLY A 30 9.65 -0.35 -0.01
CA GLY A 30 10.64 -0.40 1.08
C GLY A 30 10.22 -1.23 2.28
N PHE A 31 9.19 -2.07 2.15
CA PHE A 31 8.83 -3.06 3.17
C PHE A 31 9.66 -4.33 3.02
N SER A 32 9.83 -5.05 4.13
CA SER A 32 10.36 -6.42 4.12
C SER A 32 9.29 -7.45 3.76
N GLY A 33 9.73 -8.64 3.34
CA GLY A 33 8.83 -9.78 3.12
C GLY A 33 8.06 -10.18 4.37
N ASP A 34 8.72 -10.15 5.54
CA ASP A 34 8.09 -10.47 6.83
C ASP A 34 6.96 -9.51 7.17
N GLU A 35 7.15 -8.20 6.94
CA GLU A 35 6.09 -7.21 7.13
C GLU A 35 4.88 -7.50 6.23
N PHE A 36 5.12 -7.89 4.97
CA PHE A 36 4.04 -8.25 4.05
C PHE A 36 3.24 -9.46 4.53
N VAL A 37 3.91 -10.52 5.00
CA VAL A 37 3.26 -11.73 5.55
C VAL A 37 2.40 -11.40 6.77
N MET A 38 2.79 -10.40 7.57
CA MET A 38 2.02 -9.93 8.73
C MET A 38 0.77 -9.10 8.35
N MET A 39 0.57 -8.80 7.07
CA MET A 39 -0.53 -7.96 6.57
C MET A 39 -1.36 -8.65 5.46
N PRO A 40 -1.83 -9.90 5.62
CA PRO A 40 -2.46 -10.66 4.53
C PRO A 40 -3.72 -9.99 3.96
N GLN A 41 -4.36 -9.15 4.76
CA GLN A 41 -5.58 -8.40 4.43
C GLN A 41 -5.34 -7.36 3.33
N VAL A 42 -4.09 -6.93 3.09
CA VAL A 42 -3.77 -5.99 2.00
C VAL A 42 -3.95 -6.61 0.61
N LEU A 43 -3.91 -7.95 0.49
CA LEU A 43 -4.18 -8.67 -0.76
C LEU A 43 -5.63 -8.49 -1.25
N GLY A 44 -6.55 -8.12 -0.36
CA GLY A 44 -7.93 -7.79 -0.68
C GLY A 44 -8.12 -6.40 -1.31
N TYR A 45 -7.12 -5.52 -1.23
CA TYR A 45 -7.19 -4.16 -1.75
C TYR A 45 -6.46 -4.00 -3.09
N SER A 46 -6.80 -2.94 -3.83
CA SER A 46 -6.06 -2.57 -5.04
C SER A 46 -4.71 -1.97 -4.67
N MET A 47 -3.62 -2.52 -5.21
CA MET A 47 -2.28 -1.99 -5.01
C MET A 47 -2.15 -0.58 -5.56
N GLU A 48 -2.47 -0.39 -6.84
CA GLU A 48 -2.31 0.87 -7.55
C GLU A 48 -3.27 1.96 -7.07
N LYS A 49 -4.53 1.62 -6.77
CA LYS A 49 -5.55 2.61 -6.39
C LYS A 49 -5.55 2.97 -4.91
N ARG A 50 -4.95 2.14 -4.05
CA ARG A 50 -5.05 2.33 -2.59
C ARG A 50 -3.73 2.15 -1.85
N ILE A 51 -3.01 1.05 -2.04
CA ILE A 51 -1.81 0.78 -1.24
C ILE A 51 -0.67 1.73 -1.61
N VAL A 52 -0.34 1.83 -2.90
CA VAL A 52 0.74 2.69 -3.40
C VAL A 52 0.49 4.17 -3.07
N PRO A 53 -0.69 4.78 -3.37
CA PRO A 53 -0.90 6.19 -3.10
C PRO A 53 -0.83 6.52 -1.60
N ARG A 54 -1.35 5.65 -0.73
CA ARG A 54 -1.27 5.83 0.73
C ARG A 54 0.16 5.74 1.25
N CYS A 55 0.95 4.79 0.75
CA CYS A 55 2.36 4.70 1.10
C CYS A 55 3.14 5.94 0.64
N ASN A 56 2.84 6.47 -0.55
CA ASN A 56 3.48 7.68 -1.07
C ASN A 56 3.17 8.91 -0.20
N VAL A 57 1.93 9.07 0.25
CA VAL A 57 1.56 10.12 1.21
C VAL A 57 2.37 10.00 2.51
N ILE A 58 2.47 8.81 3.10
CA ILE A 58 3.25 8.61 4.33
C ILE A 58 4.74 8.92 4.10
N LYS A 59 5.30 8.50 2.97
CA LYS A 59 6.69 8.83 2.59
C LYS A 59 6.90 10.34 2.45
N ALA A 60 6.00 11.05 1.77
CA ALA A 60 6.05 12.51 1.62
C ALA A 60 5.95 13.24 2.98
N LEU A 61 5.12 12.74 3.88
CA LEU A 61 5.04 13.27 5.24
C LEU A 61 6.31 13.03 6.05
N MET A 62 6.94 11.86 5.90
CA MET A 62 8.22 11.56 6.55
C MET A 62 9.35 12.42 5.99
N SER A 63 9.42 12.63 4.67
CA SER A 63 10.46 13.46 4.05
C SER A 63 10.35 14.94 4.44
N LYS A 64 9.12 15.43 4.67
CA LYS A 64 8.86 16.78 5.21
C LYS A 64 9.02 16.89 6.73
N GLY A 65 9.39 15.81 7.42
CA GLY A 65 9.57 15.79 8.88
C GLY A 65 8.27 15.84 9.69
N LEU A 66 7.10 15.71 9.04
CA LEU A 66 5.78 15.77 9.67
C LEU A 66 5.38 14.45 10.34
N LEU A 67 6.05 13.35 9.97
CA LEU A 67 5.92 12.05 10.61
C LEU A 67 7.30 11.46 10.93
N ARG A 68 7.45 10.96 12.15
CA ARG A 68 8.67 10.23 12.56
C ARG A 68 8.58 8.77 12.13
N LYS A 69 9.70 8.18 11.70
CA LYS A 69 9.79 6.73 11.45
C LYS A 69 9.38 5.96 12.71
N GLY A 70 8.51 4.96 12.56
CA GLY A 70 8.01 4.13 13.65
C GLY A 70 6.86 4.74 14.46
N SER A 71 6.48 6.02 14.26
CA SER A 71 5.31 6.60 14.94
C SER A 71 3.97 6.12 14.36
N VAL A 72 4.01 5.52 13.17
CA VAL A 72 2.83 5.05 12.45
C VAL A 72 2.94 3.56 12.17
N LYS A 73 1.90 2.81 12.53
CA LYS A 73 1.77 1.41 12.13
C LYS A 73 1.26 1.33 10.70
N MET A 74 2.10 0.92 9.76
CA MET A 74 1.74 0.86 8.33
C MET A 74 0.54 -0.06 8.06
N SER A 75 0.41 -1.16 8.79
CA SER A 75 -0.80 -2.00 8.72
C SER A 75 -2.09 -1.19 8.92
N SER A 76 -2.13 -0.31 9.93
CA SER A 76 -3.28 0.56 10.17
C SER A 76 -3.52 1.57 9.05
N VAL A 77 -2.46 2.07 8.41
CA VAL A 77 -2.54 3.01 7.28
C VAL A 77 -3.23 2.36 6.09
N LEU A 78 -2.86 1.11 5.78
CA LEU A 78 -3.31 0.40 4.61
C LEU A 78 -4.76 -0.13 4.73
N ILE A 79 -5.15 -0.57 5.94
CA ILE A 79 -6.47 -1.19 6.16
C ILE A 79 -7.59 -0.19 6.48
N CYS A 80 -7.27 1.00 7.02
CA CYS A 80 -8.31 1.95 7.42
C CYS A 80 -9.15 2.49 6.25
N THR A 81 -10.36 2.97 6.51
CA THR A 81 -11.20 3.60 5.47
C THR A 81 -10.57 4.87 4.92
N ASP A 82 -10.98 5.30 3.73
CA ASP A 82 -10.48 6.54 3.12
C ASP A 82 -10.73 7.75 4.02
N GLU A 83 -11.92 7.82 4.64
CA GLU A 83 -12.25 8.89 5.57
C GLU A 83 -11.29 8.96 6.76
N VAL A 84 -11.00 7.81 7.38
CA VAL A 84 -10.07 7.72 8.51
C VAL A 84 -8.66 8.08 8.09
N PHE A 85 -8.22 7.61 6.92
CA PHE A 85 -6.90 7.95 6.36
C PHE A 85 -6.76 9.46 6.14
N LEU A 86 -7.71 10.07 5.41
CA LEU A 86 -7.69 11.49 5.07
C LEU A 86 -7.73 12.36 6.32
N ARG A 87 -8.57 12.01 7.30
CA ARG A 87 -8.66 12.75 8.56
C ARG A 87 -7.34 12.71 9.35
N ARG A 88 -6.66 11.55 9.40
CA ARG A 88 -5.46 11.37 10.23
C ARG A 88 -4.20 11.95 9.61
N TYR A 89 -4.03 11.78 8.30
CA TYR A 89 -2.75 12.02 7.61
C TYR A 89 -2.77 13.19 6.65
N VAL A 90 -3.94 13.67 6.22
CA VAL A 90 -4.04 14.74 5.22
C VAL A 90 -4.65 15.99 5.86
N ARG A 91 -5.93 15.95 6.22
CA ARG A 91 -6.69 17.12 6.68
C ARG A 91 -6.24 17.68 8.03
N LYS A 92 -5.52 16.90 8.84
CA LYS A 92 -5.00 17.34 10.15
C LYS A 92 -3.90 18.40 10.04
N LEU A 93 -3.23 18.51 8.88
CA LEU A 93 -2.00 19.30 8.74
C LEU A 93 -2.22 20.81 8.77
N GLY A 94 -3.47 21.30 8.67
CA GLY A 94 -3.82 22.73 8.75
C GLY A 94 -3.39 23.58 7.56
N ASP A 95 -2.32 23.17 6.87
CA ASP A 95 -1.79 23.79 5.66
C ASP A 95 -2.58 23.34 4.42
N LYS A 96 -3.22 24.31 3.74
CA LYS A 96 -4.04 24.05 2.56
C LYS A 96 -3.23 23.64 1.33
N GLU A 97 -2.02 24.17 1.16
CA GLU A 97 -1.17 23.85 0.01
C GLU A 97 -0.65 22.43 0.14
N LEU A 98 -0.18 22.08 1.34
CA LEU A 98 0.25 20.72 1.64
C LEU A 98 -0.90 19.71 1.52
N VAL A 99 -2.11 20.05 1.98
CA VAL A 99 -3.28 19.19 1.78
C VAL A 99 -3.56 18.97 0.30
N ALA A 100 -3.47 20.00 -0.55
CA ALA A 100 -3.66 19.88 -1.98
C ALA A 100 -2.59 18.99 -2.63
N GLU A 101 -1.32 19.15 -2.25
CA GLU A 101 -0.21 18.29 -2.69
C GLU A 101 -0.44 16.82 -2.31
N LEU A 102 -0.82 16.52 -1.07
CA LEU A 102 -1.08 15.14 -0.66
C LEU A 102 -2.30 14.54 -1.36
N MET A 103 -3.31 15.36 -1.69
CA MET A 103 -4.46 14.91 -2.45
C MET A 103 -4.11 14.60 -3.91
N SER A 104 -3.17 15.31 -4.53
CA SER A 104 -2.72 15.00 -5.90
C SER A 104 -1.96 13.67 -5.97
N ILE A 105 -1.19 13.34 -4.92
CA ILE A 105 -0.54 12.03 -4.77
C ILE A 105 -1.58 10.90 -4.69
N LEU A 106 -2.70 11.11 -3.99
CA LEU A 106 -3.76 10.11 -3.85
C LEU A 106 -4.53 9.85 -5.15
N THR A 107 -4.74 10.88 -5.96
CA THR A 107 -5.49 10.78 -7.22
C THR A 107 -4.62 10.33 -8.40
N GLY A 108 -3.31 10.24 -8.23
CA GLY A 108 -2.38 9.92 -9.32
C GLY A 108 -2.21 11.05 -10.33
N LEU A 109 -2.62 12.27 -9.97
CA LEU A 109 -2.47 13.48 -10.78
C LEU A 109 -1.17 14.24 -10.48
N GLY A 110 -0.32 13.70 -9.60
CA GLY A 110 0.93 14.33 -9.18
C GLY A 110 2.17 13.66 -9.78
N LEU A 111 2.59 14.15 -10.95
CA LEU A 111 3.98 14.38 -11.38
C LEU A 111 3.99 15.61 -12.28
#